data_AF-A0A920IFS2-F1
#
_entry.id   AF-A0A920IFS2-F1
#
_cell.length_a   1.000
_cell.length_b   1.000
_cell.length_c   1.000
_cell.angle_alpha   90.00
_cell.angle_beta   90.00
_cell.angle_gamma   90.00
#
_symmetry.space_group_name_H-M   'P 1'
#
loop_
_entity.id
_entity.type
_entity.pdbx_description
1 polymer ?
#
loop_
_entity_poly.entity_id
_entity_poly.type
_entity_poly.pdbx_seq_one_letter_code
_entity_poly.pdbx_strand_id
1 'polypeptide(L)'
;MDASSASQDSLPITSDQLLEMLTDKGFFYQRIDHIPLRTVADSKQVRDGFLTTQQGGGHIKNLYLRDKKKNSFLLVLPEDVEIDLKALPAILGSSRLSFGSEKRLFDNLGVRPGAVTPLAMVTGVHHAVTIIYRQSLARGRLSLHASACQ
;
A
#
# COMPACT_ATOMS: atom_id res chain seq x y z
N MET A 1 5.56 7.62 -24.07
CA MET A 1 6.25 6.35 -23.75
C MET A 1 6.45 6.38 -22.27
N ASP A 2 5.47 5.86 -21.56
CA ASP A 2 5.34 6.13 -20.13
C ASP A 2 6.16 5.08 -19.40
N ALA A 3 7.02 5.50 -18.47
CA ALA A 3 7.89 4.60 -17.73
C ALA A 3 7.13 3.48 -16.99
N SER A 4 5.81 3.62 -16.83
CA SER A 4 4.91 2.60 -16.28
C SER A 4 4.76 1.37 -17.17
N SER A 5 4.83 1.49 -18.51
CA SER A 5 4.58 0.36 -19.41
C SER A 5 5.77 -0.57 -19.54
N ALA A 6 7.00 -0.07 -19.39
CA ALA A 6 8.22 -0.88 -19.53
C ALA A 6 8.52 -1.79 -18.32
N SER A 7 7.84 -1.58 -17.18
CA SER A 7 8.08 -2.34 -15.94
C SER A 7 6.92 -3.28 -15.56
N GLN A 8 5.79 -3.23 -16.26
CA GLN A 8 4.62 -4.08 -15.97
C GLN A 8 4.90 -5.56 -16.20
N ASP A 9 5.69 -5.91 -17.23
CA ASP A 9 6.04 -7.29 -17.55
C ASP A 9 6.90 -7.98 -16.48
N SER A 10 7.49 -7.21 -15.56
CA SER A 10 8.27 -7.75 -14.44
C SER A 10 7.43 -8.05 -13.20
N LEU A 11 6.19 -7.58 -13.13
CA LEU A 11 5.36 -7.69 -11.93
C LEU A 11 4.68 -9.06 -11.89
N PRO A 12 4.54 -9.68 -10.70
CA PRO A 12 3.83 -10.94 -10.57
C PRO A 12 2.32 -10.80 -10.82
N ILE A 13 1.76 -9.61 -10.59
CA ILE A 13 0.35 -9.27 -10.84
C ILE A 13 0.27 -7.87 -11.42
N THR A 14 -0.43 -7.71 -12.55
CA THR A 14 -0.66 -6.40 -13.17
C THR A 14 -1.82 -5.66 -12.50
N SER A 15 -1.91 -4.35 -12.72
CA SER A 15 -3.03 -3.55 -12.19
C SER A 15 -4.39 -4.07 -12.66
N ASP A 16 -4.50 -4.49 -13.92
CA ASP A 16 -5.76 -4.98 -14.48
C ASP A 16 -6.16 -6.33 -13.88
N GLN A 17 -5.20 -7.25 -13.71
CA GLN A 17 -5.44 -8.53 -13.00
C GLN A 17 -5.90 -8.29 -11.56
N LEU A 18 -5.31 -7.31 -10.87
CA LEU A 18 -5.72 -6.97 -9.51
C LEU A 18 -7.16 -6.45 -9.45
N LEU A 19 -7.57 -5.63 -10.42
CA LEU A 19 -8.93 -5.11 -10.53
C LEU A 19 -9.95 -6.21 -10.88
N GLU A 20 -9.59 -7.14 -11.76
CA GLU A 20 -10.39 -8.34 -12.04
C GLU A 20 -10.58 -9.18 -10.77
N MET A 21 -9.52 -9.43 -10.01
CA MET A 21 -9.61 -10.17 -8.74
C MET A 21 -10.55 -9.49 -7.73
N LEU A 22 -10.55 -8.16 -7.66
CA LEU A 22 -11.48 -7.42 -6.79
C LEU A 22 -12.93 -7.61 -7.24
N THR A 23 -13.16 -7.54 -8.55
CA THR A 23 -14.48 -7.74 -9.16
C THR A 23 -14.98 -9.16 -8.92
N ASP A 24 -14.14 -10.17 -9.17
CA ASP A 24 -14.45 -11.59 -8.98
C ASP A 24 -14.76 -11.94 -7.52
N LYS A 25 -14.16 -11.21 -6.57
CA LYS A 25 -14.41 -11.37 -5.13
C LYS A 25 -15.61 -10.55 -4.65
N GLY A 26 -16.27 -9.79 -5.54
CA GLY A 26 -17.46 -9.01 -5.23
C GLY A 26 -17.18 -7.72 -4.44
N PHE A 27 -15.94 -7.19 -4.50
CA PHE A 27 -15.62 -5.92 -3.88
C PHE A 27 -16.12 -4.75 -4.72
N PHE A 28 -16.89 -3.85 -4.11
CA PHE A 28 -17.29 -2.60 -4.74
C PHE A 28 -16.17 -1.57 -4.62
N TYR A 29 -15.72 -1.04 -5.75
CA TYR A 29 -14.74 0.04 -5.80
C TYR A 29 -15.11 1.07 -6.88
N GLN A 30 -14.56 2.28 -6.74
CA GLN A 30 -14.57 3.30 -7.77
C GLN A 30 -13.15 3.47 -8.29
N ARG A 31 -12.94 3.23 -9.58
CA ARG A 31 -11.66 3.52 -10.23
C ARG A 31 -11.62 4.99 -10.63
N ILE A 32 -10.51 5.63 -10.30
CA ILE A 32 -10.23 7.00 -10.69
C ILE A 32 -8.84 7.00 -11.33
N ASP A 33 -8.78 7.28 -12.62
CA ASP A 33 -7.52 7.43 -13.34
C ASP A 33 -7.05 8.88 -13.25
N HIS A 34 -5.75 9.08 -13.00
CA HIS A 34 -5.14 10.40 -12.95
C HIS A 34 -3.78 10.37 -13.65
N ILE A 35 -3.33 11.53 -14.13
CA ILE A 35 -1.97 11.67 -14.66
C ILE A 35 -0.93 11.46 -13.54
N PRO A 36 0.28 10.94 -13.82
CA PRO A 36 1.32 10.80 -12.81
C PRO A 36 1.61 12.14 -12.11
N LEU A 37 1.46 12.17 -10.78
CA LEU A 37 1.62 13.38 -9.98
C LEU A 37 3.08 13.52 -9.59
N ARG A 38 3.84 14.28 -10.38
CA ARG A 38 5.27 14.48 -10.14
C ARG A 38 5.57 15.60 -9.15
N THR A 39 4.67 16.55 -8.98
CA THR A 39 4.85 17.66 -8.04
C THR A 39 3.94 17.53 -6.82
N VAL A 40 4.39 18.07 -5.69
CA VAL A 40 3.60 18.13 -4.44
C VAL A 40 2.31 18.92 -4.63
N ALA A 41 2.31 19.92 -5.53
CA ALA A 41 1.14 20.74 -5.84
C ALA A 41 0.08 19.96 -6.63
N ASP A 42 0.47 19.27 -7.71
CA ASP A 42 -0.43 18.42 -8.51
C ASP A 42 -1.02 17.31 -7.65
N SER A 43 -0.17 16.74 -6.81
CA SER A 43 -0.53 15.77 -5.78
C SER A 43 -1.63 16.25 -4.86
N LYS A 44 -1.57 17.50 -4.37
CA LYS A 44 -2.59 18.05 -3.47
C LYS A 44 -3.89 18.36 -4.20
N GLN A 45 -3.84 18.90 -5.42
CA GLN A 45 -5.05 19.21 -6.20
C GLN A 45 -5.85 17.97 -6.57
N VAL A 46 -5.18 16.88 -6.95
CA VAL A 46 -5.82 15.57 -7.13
C VAL A 46 -6.37 15.10 -5.78
N ARG A 47 -5.57 15.07 -4.71
CA ARG A 47 -6.00 14.61 -3.39
C ARG A 47 -7.28 15.32 -2.89
N ASP A 48 -7.32 16.65 -2.98
CA ASP A 48 -8.45 17.47 -2.52
C ASP A 48 -9.68 17.36 -3.44
N GLY A 49 -9.48 17.12 -4.74
CA GLY A 49 -10.55 16.99 -5.73
C GLY A 49 -11.25 15.63 -5.73
N PHE A 50 -10.56 14.57 -5.31
CA PHE A 50 -11.13 13.22 -5.34
C PHE A 50 -11.89 12.84 -4.07
N LEU A 51 -11.45 13.31 -2.90
CA LEU A 51 -12.04 12.94 -1.63
C LEU A 51 -11.85 14.06 -0.61
N THR A 52 -12.92 14.81 -0.35
CA THR A 52 -12.94 15.67 0.83
C THR A 52 -12.88 14.78 2.08
N THR A 53 -12.05 15.17 3.05
CA THR A 53 -11.97 14.58 4.41
C THR A 53 -13.34 14.42 5.08
N GLN A 54 -14.35 15.15 4.60
CA GLN A 54 -15.76 15.10 4.98
C GLN A 54 -16.47 13.78 4.63
N GLN A 55 -16.02 13.02 3.62
CA GLN A 55 -16.69 11.79 3.14
C GLN A 55 -16.08 10.48 3.69
N GLY A 56 -15.20 10.55 4.69
CA GLY A 56 -14.64 9.37 5.35
C GLY A 56 -13.68 8.54 4.50
N GLY A 57 -13.11 9.13 3.45
CA GLY A 57 -12.08 8.55 2.58
C GLY A 57 -10.68 8.88 3.08
N GLY A 58 -10.27 8.29 4.21
CA GLY A 58 -8.99 8.59 4.83
C GLY A 58 -7.82 8.19 3.94
N HIS A 59 -6.93 9.14 3.62
CA HIS A 59 -5.65 8.82 3.02
C HIS A 59 -4.86 7.91 3.95
N ILE A 60 -4.24 6.89 3.39
CA ILE A 60 -3.40 5.96 4.12
C ILE A 60 -1.96 6.02 3.64
N LYS A 61 -1.05 5.74 4.56
CA LYS A 61 0.34 5.39 4.25
C LYS A 61 0.60 3.94 4.60
N ASN A 62 1.50 3.35 3.81
CA ASN A 62 1.88 1.96 3.94
C ASN A 62 3.37 1.85 4.26
N LEU A 63 3.71 1.09 5.29
CA LEU A 63 5.09 0.88 5.71
C LEU A 63 5.40 -0.61 5.66
N TYR A 64 6.36 -0.98 4.80
CA TYR A 64 6.88 -2.33 4.76
C TYR A 64 8.06 -2.48 5.71
N LEU A 65 7.83 -3.21 6.80
CA LEU A 65 8.78 -3.40 7.90
C LEU A 65 9.23 -4.85 7.98
N ARG A 66 10.39 -5.06 8.60
CA ARG A 66 10.88 -6.37 8.99
C ARG A 66 11.49 -6.32 10.38
N ASP A 67 11.55 -7.48 11.02
CA ASP A 67 12.27 -7.65 12.27
C ASP A 67 13.60 -8.42 12.07
N LYS A 68 14.39 -8.58 13.14
CA LYS A 68 15.65 -9.32 13.09
C LYS A 68 15.47 -10.81 12.79
N LYS A 69 14.32 -11.39 13.15
CA LYS A 69 13.94 -12.78 12.86
C LYS A 69 13.49 -12.99 11.42
N LYS A 70 13.54 -11.94 10.58
CA LYS A 70 13.10 -11.95 9.18
C LYS A 70 11.59 -12.17 9.05
N ASN A 71 10.79 -11.80 10.04
CA ASN A 71 9.35 -11.62 9.87
C ASN A 71 9.10 -10.34 9.07
N SER A 72 8.11 -10.35 8.18
CA SER A 72 7.75 -9.21 7.33
C SER A 72 6.38 -8.69 7.72
N PHE A 73 6.25 -7.37 7.78
CA PHE A 73 5.02 -6.69 8.19
C PHE A 73 4.65 -5.61 7.18
N LEU A 74 3.37 -5.53 6.84
CA LEU A 74 2.79 -4.41 6.11
C LEU A 74 1.92 -3.61 7.06
N LEU A 75 2.37 -2.43 7.45
CA LEU A 75 1.61 -1.51 8.30
C LEU A 75 0.77 -0.56 7.44
N VAL A 76 -0.52 -0.47 7.76
CA VAL A 76 -1.51 0.38 7.08
C VAL A 76 -2.09 1.37 8.08
N LEU A 77 -1.83 2.66 7.87
CA LEU A 77 -2.10 3.72 8.85
C LEU A 77 -2.73 4.92 8.16
N PRO A 78 -3.56 5.72 8.85
CA PRO A 78 -3.92 7.05 8.34
C PRO A 78 -2.66 7.88 8.07
N GLU A 79 -2.68 8.70 7.02
CA GLU A 79 -1.55 9.51 6.56
C GLU A 79 -0.92 10.33 7.71
N ASP A 80 -1.76 11.01 8.49
CA ASP A 80 -1.34 11.94 9.55
C ASP A 80 -0.90 11.25 10.85
N VAL A 81 -1.01 9.93 10.94
CA VAL A 81 -0.61 9.19 12.14
C VAL A 81 0.90 9.01 12.18
N GLU A 82 1.54 9.61 13.17
CA GLU A 82 2.93 9.30 13.50
C GLU A 82 3.04 7.94 14.22
N ILE A 83 4.12 7.22 13.96
CA ILE A 83 4.43 5.96 14.65
C ILE A 83 5.81 5.99 15.26
N ASP A 84 5.90 5.47 16.49
CA ASP A 84 7.19 5.18 17.10
C ASP A 84 7.60 3.74 16.80
N LEU A 85 8.53 3.58 15.85
CA LEU A 85 9.11 2.28 15.47
C LEU A 85 9.90 1.62 16.63
N LYS A 86 10.24 2.35 17.69
CA LYS A 86 10.90 1.79 18.88
C LYS A 86 9.90 1.19 19.87
N ALA A 87 8.69 1.75 19.96
CA ALA A 87 7.62 1.25 20.83
C ALA A 87 6.81 0.11 20.18
N LEU A 88 6.67 0.14 18.86
CA LEU A 88 5.87 -0.82 18.09
C LEU A 88 6.25 -2.31 18.31
N PRO A 89 7.53 -2.71 18.47
CA PRO A 89 7.89 -4.10 18.74
C PRO A 89 7.23 -4.70 19.99
N ALA A 90 7.04 -3.89 21.04
CA ALA A 90 6.38 -4.33 22.26
C ALA A 90 4.88 -4.62 22.04
N ILE A 91 4.24 -3.86 21.15
CA ILE A 91 2.82 -4.04 20.77
C ILE A 91 2.65 -5.29 19.90
N LEU A 92 3.59 -5.50 18.96
CA LEU A 92 3.50 -6.59 17.99
C LEU A 92 4.11 -7.92 18.48
N GLY A 93 4.74 -7.93 19.66
CA GLY A 93 5.52 -9.09 20.11
C GLY A 93 6.71 -9.42 19.19
N SER A 94 7.27 -8.41 18.50
CA SER A 94 8.36 -8.58 17.54
C SER A 94 9.71 -8.17 18.11
N SER A 95 10.78 -8.51 17.39
CA SER A 95 12.08 -7.85 17.63
C SER A 95 12.09 -6.44 17.02
N ARG A 96 13.14 -5.66 17.27
CA ARG A 96 13.30 -4.30 16.72
C ARG A 96 13.01 -4.27 15.23
N LEU A 97 12.14 -3.35 14.83
CA LEU A 97 11.70 -3.19 13.46
C LEU A 97 12.63 -2.24 12.68
N SER A 98 12.75 -2.51 11.39
CA SER A 98 13.39 -1.65 10.39
C SER A 98 12.62 -1.75 9.08
N PHE A 99 12.83 -0.80 8.16
CA PHE A 99 12.30 -0.93 6.81
C PHE A 99 12.83 -2.19 6.09
N GLY A 100 11.97 -2.82 5.31
CA GLY A 100 12.38 -3.86 4.37
C GLY A 100 13.19 -3.28 3.22
N SER A 101 14.11 -4.06 2.65
CA SER A 101 14.82 -3.64 1.43
C SER A 101 13.89 -3.66 0.22
N GLU A 102 14.22 -2.86 -0.81
CA GLU A 102 13.51 -2.87 -2.09
C GLU A 102 13.40 -4.28 -2.67
N LYS A 103 14.51 -5.04 -2.71
CA LYS A 103 14.50 -6.42 -3.19
C LYS A 103 13.48 -7.28 -2.43
N ARG A 104 13.44 -7.17 -1.10
CA ARG A 104 12.54 -7.96 -0.26
C ARG A 104 11.09 -7.48 -0.35
N LEU A 105 10.86 -6.21 -0.61
CA LEU A 105 9.55 -5.66 -0.91
C LEU A 105 9.02 -6.29 -2.19
N PHE A 106 9.84 -6.31 -3.24
CA PHE A 106 9.49 -6.92 -4.51
C PHE A 106 9.29 -8.43 -4.41
N ASP A 107 10.23 -9.15 -3.77
CA ASP A 107 10.14 -10.61 -3.61
C ASP A 107 8.88 -11.05 -2.84
N ASN A 108 8.43 -10.26 -1.85
CA ASN A 108 7.32 -10.66 -0.98
C ASN A 108 5.97 -10.05 -1.38
N LEU A 109 5.94 -8.83 -1.90
CA LEU A 109 4.71 -8.10 -2.23
C LEU A 109 4.54 -7.84 -3.72
N GLY A 110 5.57 -8.10 -4.55
CA GLY A 110 5.47 -7.89 -6.00
C GLY A 110 5.32 -6.42 -6.40
N VAL A 111 5.68 -5.49 -5.53
CA VAL A 111 5.59 -4.04 -5.77
C VAL A 111 6.94 -3.37 -5.57
N ARG A 112 7.10 -2.20 -6.19
CA ARG A 112 8.32 -1.37 -6.06
C ARG A 112 8.14 -0.29 -4.97
N PRO A 113 9.25 0.29 -4.46
CA PRO A 113 9.17 1.46 -3.59
C PRO A 113 8.32 2.57 -4.22
N GLY A 114 7.47 3.22 -3.42
CA GLY A 114 6.49 4.19 -3.91
C GLY A 114 5.13 3.59 -4.28
N ALA A 115 5.07 2.33 -4.72
CA ALA A 115 3.83 1.63 -5.09
C ALA A 115 3.28 0.71 -3.96
N VAL A 116 3.69 0.94 -2.71
CA VAL A 116 3.28 0.08 -1.59
C VAL A 116 1.80 0.31 -1.27
N THR A 117 1.02 -0.77 -1.34
CA THR A 117 -0.45 -0.76 -1.17
C THR A 117 -0.91 -2.00 -0.41
N PRO A 118 -1.98 -1.94 0.42
CA PRO A 118 -2.56 -3.11 1.07
C PRO A 118 -3.04 -4.17 0.07
N LEU A 119 -3.39 -3.76 -1.16
CA LEU A 119 -3.81 -4.68 -2.22
C LEU A 119 -2.70 -5.68 -2.60
N ALA A 120 -1.43 -5.33 -2.39
CA ALA A 120 -0.29 -6.21 -2.63
C ALA A 120 -0.27 -7.44 -1.70
N MET A 121 -1.14 -7.51 -0.69
CA MET A 121 -1.29 -8.70 0.14
C MET A 121 -1.78 -9.93 -0.63
N VAL A 122 -2.34 -9.75 -1.83
CA VAL A 122 -2.66 -10.84 -2.74
C VAL A 122 -1.45 -11.74 -3.03
N THR A 123 -0.23 -11.17 -3.10
CA THR A 123 1.03 -11.93 -3.16
C THR A 123 1.60 -12.12 -1.76
N GLY A 124 1.54 -11.08 -0.91
CA GLY A 124 2.11 -11.05 0.44
C GLY A 124 1.70 -12.21 1.34
N VAL A 125 0.45 -12.66 1.25
CA VAL A 125 -0.06 -13.77 2.06
C VAL A 125 0.71 -15.07 1.81
N HIS A 126 1.14 -15.32 0.57
CA HIS A 126 1.93 -16.50 0.19
C HIS A 126 3.38 -16.42 0.68
N HIS A 127 3.86 -15.21 1.01
CA HIS A 127 5.20 -14.95 1.52
C HIS A 127 5.24 -14.67 3.02
N ALA A 128 4.19 -15.07 3.75
CA ALA A 128 4.04 -14.88 5.19
C ALA A 128 4.20 -13.40 5.64
N VAL A 129 3.79 -12.45 4.80
CA VAL A 129 3.70 -11.05 5.21
C VAL A 129 2.51 -10.88 6.13
N THR A 130 2.72 -10.29 7.31
CA THR A 130 1.64 -9.97 8.24
C THR A 130 1.14 -8.56 7.99
N ILE A 131 -0.15 -8.39 7.69
CA ILE A 131 -0.76 -7.07 7.59
C ILE A 131 -1.23 -6.60 8.97
N ILE A 132 -0.90 -5.36 9.32
CA ILE A 132 -1.32 -4.69 10.55
C ILE A 132 -1.95 -3.36 10.14
N TYR A 133 -3.16 -3.09 10.60
CA TYR A 133 -3.84 -1.84 10.28
C TYR A 133 -4.36 -1.16 11.53
N ARG A 134 -4.46 0.17 11.50
CA ARG A 134 -5.09 0.94 12.57
C ARG A 134 -6.60 0.64 12.58
N GLN A 135 -7.16 0.32 13.74
CA GLN A 135 -8.59 0.00 13.86
C GLN A 135 -9.52 1.11 13.32
N SER A 136 -9.09 2.38 13.35
CA SER A 136 -9.83 3.50 12.76
C SER A 136 -10.07 3.35 11.25
N LEU A 137 -9.27 2.55 10.56
CA LEU A 137 -9.42 2.24 9.13
C LEU A 137 -10.40 1.08 8.87
N ALA A 138 -10.85 0.37 9.91
CA ALA A 138 -11.74 -0.78 9.77
C ALA A 138 -13.17 -0.41 9.31
N ARG A 139 -13.52 0.88 9.39
CA ARG A 139 -14.84 1.40 9.04
C ARG A 139 -14.67 2.59 8.11
N GLY A 140 -15.34 2.57 6.98
CA GLY A 140 -15.32 3.66 6.01
C GLY A 140 -14.81 3.23 4.63
N ARG A 141 -14.51 4.22 3.79
CA ARG A 141 -13.93 4.01 2.45
C ARG A 141 -12.44 4.28 2.54
N LEU A 142 -11.64 3.46 1.85
CA LEU A 142 -10.20 3.63 1.76
C LEU A 142 -9.80 3.87 0.31
N SER A 143 -8.80 4.72 0.15
CA SER A 143 -8.26 5.10 -1.15
C SER A 143 -6.92 4.43 -1.33
N LEU A 144 -6.87 3.50 -2.28
CA LEU A 144 -5.72 2.64 -2.50
C LEU A 144 -5.24 2.85 -3.93
N HIS A 145 -3.93 2.96 -4.10
CA HIS A 145 -3.35 2.81 -5.43
C HIS A 145 -3.45 1.33 -5.85
N ALA A 146 -4.01 1.08 -7.02
CA ALA A 146 -4.08 -0.24 -7.65
C ALA A 146 -2.87 -0.51 -8.57
N SER A 147 -1.92 0.43 -8.69
CA SER A 147 -0.71 0.23 -9.48
C SER A 147 0.42 -0.37 -8.66
N ALA A 148 1.12 -1.33 -9.25
CA ALA A 148 2.33 -1.96 -8.69
C ALA A 148 3.65 -1.29 -9.17
N CYS A 149 3.53 -0.26 -10.02
CA CYS A 149 4.61 0.62 -10.45
C CYS A 149 4.08 2.06 -10.47
N GLN A 150 4.82 3.02 -9.88
CA GLN A 150 4.56 4.46 -9.99
C GLN A 150 5.63 5.11 -10.85
#